data_AF-A0A946RE45-F1
#
_entry.id   AF-A0A946RE45-F1
#
_cell.length_a   1.000
_cell.length_b   1.000
_cell.length_c   1.000
_cell.angle_alpha   90.00
_cell.angle_beta   90.00
_cell.angle_gamma   90.00
#
_symmetry.space_group_name_H-M   'P 1'
#
loop_
_entity.id
_entity.type
_entity.pdbx_description
1 polymer ?
#
loop_
_entity_poly.entity_id
_entity_poly.type
_entity_poly.pdbx_seq_one_letter_code
_entity_poly.pdbx_strand_id
1 'polypeptide(L)'
;MNLLDRLKAELNKISHNEVAVNMGYKAVKKGEKTIYTFLQSKSISYWLSSGHFDLKYTAEQFFVKLCALLNIEPNIVKYEIEFYEKTVMEYQKLETVYIFVNTNFKRESQPIFALAMMEFLRLILPEKESLIFKSDQDVMGIISDFVKSHFIENKGELKMWGKIDNYNYHHSDGKAYTFDKHGNLVKDAPEVFEDYATICL
;
A
#
# COMPACT_ATOMS: atom_id res chain seq x y z
N MET A 1 -15.96 -1.48 20.00
CA MET A 1 -14.57 -1.20 20.40
C MET A 1 -13.69 -2.20 19.67
N ASN A 2 -12.71 -1.74 18.87
CA ASN A 2 -11.81 -2.65 18.15
C ASN A 2 -10.81 -3.30 19.15
N LEU A 3 -10.08 -4.35 18.73
CA LEU A 3 -9.17 -5.05 19.64
C LEU A 3 -8.07 -4.14 20.18
N LEU A 4 -7.50 -3.26 19.35
CA LEU A 4 -6.46 -2.34 19.78
C LEU A 4 -6.95 -1.41 20.90
N ASP A 5 -8.14 -0.83 20.77
CA ASP A 5 -8.73 0.04 21.79
C ASP A 5 -8.92 -0.71 23.12
N ARG A 6 -9.36 -1.98 23.05
CA ARG A 6 -9.46 -2.85 24.22
C ARG A 6 -8.10 -3.08 24.88
N LEU A 7 -7.07 -3.41 24.09
CA LEU A 7 -5.72 -3.63 24.61
C LEU A 7 -5.14 -2.36 25.25
N LYS A 8 -5.34 -1.20 24.62
CA LYS A 8 -4.93 0.09 25.19
C LYS A 8 -5.65 0.39 26.50
N ALA A 9 -6.97 0.13 26.57
CA ALA A 9 -7.75 0.34 27.78
C ALA A 9 -7.29 -0.56 28.94
N GLU A 10 -6.96 -1.82 28.67
CA GLU A 10 -6.43 -2.74 29.69
C GLU A 10 -5.02 -2.35 30.13
N LEU A 11 -4.13 -2.00 29.19
CA LEU A 11 -2.78 -1.53 29.49
C LEU A 11 -2.77 -0.28 30.36
N ASN A 12 -3.70 0.65 30.15
CA ASN A 12 -3.80 1.87 30.95
C ASN A 12 -4.27 1.63 32.40
N LYS A 13 -4.80 0.43 32.72
CA LYS A 13 -5.23 0.05 34.08
C LYS A 13 -4.12 -0.64 34.87
N ILE A 14 -3.08 -1.13 34.19
CA ILE A 14 -2.03 -1.97 34.78
C ILE A 14 -0.72 -1.21 34.73
N SER A 15 0.16 -1.41 35.71
CA SER A 15 1.49 -0.83 35.66
C SER A 15 2.27 -1.39 34.46
N HIS A 16 2.77 -0.53 33.57
CA HIS A 16 3.60 -0.96 32.44
C HIS A 16 4.87 -1.69 32.89
N ASN A 17 5.35 -1.40 34.10
CA ASN A 17 6.45 -2.11 34.74
C ASN A 17 6.09 -3.59 34.98
N GLU A 18 4.93 -3.84 35.59
CA GLU A 18 4.41 -5.18 35.87
C GLU A 18 4.15 -5.95 34.58
N VAL A 19 3.58 -5.29 33.57
CA VAL A 19 3.39 -5.88 32.24
C VAL A 19 4.74 -6.29 31.64
N ALA A 20 5.74 -5.41 31.66
CA ALA A 20 7.07 -5.72 31.12
C ALA A 20 7.75 -6.88 31.87
N VAL A 21 7.64 -6.93 33.20
CA VAL A 21 8.16 -8.05 34.00
C VAL A 21 7.45 -9.36 33.63
N ASN A 22 6.12 -9.36 33.57
CA ASN A 22 5.33 -10.56 33.27
C ASN A 22 5.48 -11.00 31.80
N MET A 23 5.78 -10.08 30.89
CA MET A 23 6.20 -10.39 29.51
C MET A 23 7.64 -10.93 29.44
N GLY A 24 8.36 -10.98 30.56
CA GLY A 24 9.68 -11.62 30.71
C GLY A 24 10.86 -10.74 30.31
N TYR A 25 10.70 -9.41 30.27
CA TYR A 25 11.82 -8.52 29.96
C TYR A 25 12.84 -8.50 31.10
N LYS A 26 14.10 -8.83 30.79
CA LYS A 26 15.21 -8.68 31.75
C LYS A 26 15.49 -7.20 32.06
N ALA A 27 15.44 -6.36 31.03
CA ALA A 27 15.58 -4.92 31.16
C ALA A 27 14.18 -4.27 31.09
N VAL A 28 13.55 -4.07 32.25
CA VAL A 28 12.16 -3.59 32.36
C VAL A 28 11.91 -2.30 31.57
N LYS A 29 12.86 -1.37 31.60
CA LYS A 29 12.80 -0.10 30.84
C LYS A 29 12.66 -0.28 29.33
N LYS A 30 13.22 -1.36 28.76
CA LYS A 30 13.04 -1.68 27.33
C LYS A 30 11.61 -2.14 27.05
N GLY A 31 11.06 -3.00 27.91
CA GLY A 31 9.66 -3.45 27.80
C GLY A 31 8.67 -2.29 27.95
N GLU A 32 8.88 -1.40 28.92
CA GLU A 32 8.08 -0.17 29.10
C GLU A 32 8.11 0.71 27.83
N LYS A 33 9.27 0.84 27.19
CA LYS A 33 9.41 1.58 25.93
C LYS A 33 8.62 0.92 24.80
N THR A 34 8.71 -0.41 24.67
CA THR A 34 7.94 -1.16 23.67
C THR A 34 6.43 -1.01 23.87
N ILE A 35 5.95 -1.11 25.12
CA ILE A 35 4.53 -0.88 25.47
C ILE A 35 4.12 0.53 25.08
N TYR A 36 4.93 1.55 25.40
CA TYR A 36 4.64 2.93 25.00
C TYR A 36 4.54 3.07 23.49
N THR A 37 5.45 2.48 22.72
CA THR A 37 5.39 2.50 21.25
C THR A 37 4.12 1.80 20.74
N PHE A 38 3.74 0.66 21.32
CA PHE A 38 2.49 -0.03 20.98
C PHE A 38 1.24 0.83 21.24
N LEU A 39 1.20 1.55 22.37
CA LEU A 39 0.09 2.46 22.71
C LEU A 39 -0.07 3.61 21.71
N GLN A 40 1.00 4.02 21.03
CA GLN A 40 0.96 5.03 19.95
C GLN A 40 0.53 4.46 18.59
N SER A 41 0.41 3.13 18.45
CA SER A 41 -0.02 2.52 17.19
C SER A 41 -1.44 2.94 16.82
N LYS A 42 -1.70 3.14 15.52
CA LYS A 42 -3.02 3.52 14.99
C LYS A 42 -3.93 2.32 14.75
N SER A 43 -3.36 1.15 14.48
CA SER A 43 -4.07 -0.11 14.25
C SER A 43 -3.17 -1.31 14.58
N ILE A 44 -3.75 -2.51 14.66
CA ILE A 44 -2.96 -3.75 14.79
C ILE A 44 -2.09 -3.94 13.54
N SER A 45 -2.64 -3.74 12.34
CA SER A 45 -1.88 -3.83 11.09
C SER A 45 -0.69 -2.86 11.06
N TYR A 46 -0.86 -1.62 11.53
CA TYR A 46 0.24 -0.63 11.61
C TYR A 46 1.34 -1.09 12.58
N TRP A 47 0.97 -1.70 13.70
CA TRP A 47 1.94 -2.27 14.63
C TRP A 47 2.69 -3.43 13.98
N LEU A 48 1.97 -4.38 13.37
CA LEU A 48 2.55 -5.55 12.75
C LEU A 48 3.47 -5.19 11.57
N SER A 49 3.15 -4.14 10.81
CA SER A 49 3.98 -3.64 9.70
C SER A 49 5.12 -2.70 10.12
N SER A 50 5.28 -2.39 11.41
CA SER A 50 6.24 -1.37 11.87
C SER A 50 7.71 -1.77 11.78
N GLY A 51 8.00 -3.04 11.47
CA GLY A 51 9.36 -3.60 11.54
C GLY A 51 9.92 -3.63 12.97
N HIS A 52 9.06 -3.49 13.99
CA HIS A 52 9.50 -3.43 15.38
C HIS A 52 10.24 -4.71 15.81
N PHE A 53 11.42 -4.52 16.39
CA PHE A 53 12.18 -5.55 17.09
C PHE A 53 12.96 -4.91 18.23
N ASP A 54 12.82 -5.44 19.44
CA ASP A 54 13.44 -4.88 20.65
C ASP A 54 14.53 -5.79 21.26
N LEU A 55 15.07 -6.71 20.45
CA LEU A 55 15.99 -7.78 20.83
C LEU A 55 15.36 -8.90 21.69
N LYS A 56 14.07 -8.81 22.01
CA LYS A 56 13.33 -9.88 22.70
C LYS A 56 12.18 -10.39 21.83
N TYR A 57 11.39 -9.49 21.28
CA TYR A 57 10.21 -9.80 20.49
C TYR A 57 10.21 -9.03 19.17
N THR A 58 9.77 -9.69 18.11
CA THR A 58 9.23 -9.00 16.92
C THR A 58 7.89 -8.34 17.26
N ALA A 59 7.38 -7.47 16.38
CA ALA A 59 6.04 -6.87 16.52
C ALA A 59 4.95 -7.93 16.78
N GLU A 60 4.93 -9.00 15.98
CA GLU A 60 3.97 -10.10 16.11
C GLU A 60 4.14 -10.86 17.42
N GLN A 61 5.37 -11.25 17.77
CA GLN A 61 5.64 -11.97 19.02
C GLN A 61 5.23 -11.14 20.24
N PHE A 62 5.48 -9.83 20.21
CA PHE A 62 5.06 -8.92 21.26
C PHE A 62 3.54 -8.90 21.38
N PHE A 63 2.84 -8.74 20.25
CA PHE A 63 1.38 -8.71 20.19
C PHE A 63 0.76 -9.99 20.74
N VAL A 64 1.21 -11.15 20.27
CA VAL A 64 0.73 -12.47 20.73
C VAL A 64 0.96 -12.64 22.24
N LYS A 65 2.17 -12.30 22.71
CA LYS A 65 2.51 -12.45 24.13
C LYS A 65 1.71 -11.51 25.02
N LEU A 66 1.48 -10.27 24.57
CA LEU A 66 0.65 -9.29 25.28
C LEU A 66 -0.80 -9.75 25.34
N CYS A 67 -1.36 -10.23 24.23
CA CYS A 67 -2.73 -10.76 24.20
C CYS A 67 -2.92 -11.95 25.14
N ALA A 68 -1.95 -12.87 25.18
CA ALA A 68 -1.97 -13.99 26.12
C ALA A 68 -1.93 -13.51 27.59
N LEU A 69 -1.10 -12.53 27.91
CA LEU A 69 -1.02 -11.92 29.24
C LEU A 69 -2.35 -11.28 29.67
N LEU A 70 -3.04 -10.62 28.73
CA LEU A 70 -4.31 -9.93 28.97
C LEU A 70 -5.54 -10.86 28.80
N ASN A 71 -5.32 -12.18 28.71
CA ASN A 71 -6.37 -13.19 28.56
C ASN A 71 -7.31 -12.93 27.36
N ILE A 72 -6.75 -12.46 26.24
CA ILE A 72 -7.47 -12.38 24.98
C ILE A 72 -7.60 -13.77 24.39
N GLU A 73 -8.79 -14.11 23.90
CA GLU A 73 -9.06 -15.41 23.30
C GLU A 73 -8.13 -15.65 22.09
N PRO A 74 -7.42 -16.80 22.02
CA PRO A 74 -6.47 -17.08 20.94
C PRO A 74 -7.06 -16.98 19.53
N ASN A 75 -8.34 -17.31 19.35
CA ASN A 75 -9.02 -17.21 18.05
C ASN A 75 -9.10 -15.76 17.55
N ILE A 76 -9.30 -14.79 18.45
CA ILE A 76 -9.34 -13.36 18.10
C ILE A 76 -7.94 -12.90 17.67
N VAL A 77 -6.90 -13.31 18.41
CA VAL A 77 -5.51 -12.98 18.08
C VAL A 77 -5.11 -13.54 16.72
N LYS A 78 -5.45 -14.82 16.49
CA LYS A 78 -5.22 -15.50 15.22
C LYS A 78 -5.90 -14.78 14.06
N TYR A 79 -7.17 -14.41 14.22
CA TYR A 79 -7.92 -13.67 13.20
C TYR A 79 -7.24 -12.35 12.81
N GLU A 80 -6.72 -11.58 13.77
CA GLU A 80 -6.04 -10.29 13.48
C GLU A 80 -4.73 -10.48 12.73
N ILE A 81 -3.96 -11.53 13.05
CA ILE A 81 -2.73 -11.88 12.35
C ILE A 81 -3.06 -12.32 10.92
N GLU A 82 -4.03 -13.23 10.75
CA GLU A 82 -4.46 -13.71 9.42
C GLU A 82 -5.01 -12.56 8.57
N PHE A 83 -5.73 -11.61 9.18
CA PHE A 83 -6.22 -10.42 8.49
C PHE A 83 -5.07 -9.51 8.04
N TYR A 84 -4.05 -9.31 8.88
CA TYR A 84 -2.84 -8.58 8.52
C TYR A 84 -2.09 -9.26 7.37
N GLU A 85 -1.84 -10.57 7.46
CA GLU A 85 -1.17 -11.34 6.42
C GLU A 85 -1.93 -11.27 5.09
N LYS A 86 -3.26 -11.40 5.14
CA LYS A 86 -4.11 -11.23 3.96
C LYS A 86 -3.98 -9.83 3.36
N THR A 87 -3.92 -8.80 4.20
CA THR A 87 -3.71 -7.41 3.76
C THR A 87 -2.36 -7.26 3.07
N VAL A 88 -1.28 -7.84 3.63
CA VAL A 88 0.05 -7.81 3.01
C VAL A 88 0.03 -8.48 1.64
N MET A 89 -0.61 -9.65 1.52
CA MET A 89 -0.75 -10.34 0.23
C MET A 89 -1.51 -9.50 -0.81
N GLU A 90 -2.56 -8.78 -0.40
CA GLU A 90 -3.29 -7.88 -1.31
C GLU A 90 -2.40 -6.73 -1.81
N TYR A 91 -1.57 -6.13 -0.95
CA TYR A 91 -0.63 -5.10 -1.38
C TYR A 91 0.46 -5.63 -2.31
N GLN A 92 0.95 -6.85 -2.07
CA GLN A 92 1.95 -7.50 -2.92
C GLN A 92 1.45 -7.70 -4.35
N LYS A 93 0.17 -8.06 -4.52
CA LYS A 93 -0.46 -8.16 -5.85
C LYS A 93 -0.43 -6.83 -6.63
N LEU A 94 -0.31 -5.70 -5.94
CA LEU A 94 -0.27 -4.36 -6.50
C LEU A 94 1.16 -3.82 -6.70
N GLU A 95 2.21 -4.61 -6.47
CA GLU A 95 3.60 -4.17 -6.68
C GLU A 95 3.93 -3.99 -8.16
N THR A 96 3.34 -4.80 -9.02
CA THR A 96 3.56 -4.77 -10.48
C THR A 96 2.41 -4.08 -11.22
N VAL A 97 1.44 -3.53 -10.50
CA VAL A 97 0.24 -2.91 -11.06
C VAL A 97 0.49 -1.42 -11.26
N TYR A 98 0.25 -0.93 -12.46
CA TYR A 98 0.41 0.48 -12.81
C TYR A 98 -0.43 0.83 -14.04
N ILE A 99 -0.64 2.12 -14.28
CA ILE A 99 -1.23 2.64 -15.52
C ILE A 99 -0.14 3.41 -16.25
N PHE A 100 0.15 3.01 -17.49
CA PHE A 100 0.97 3.78 -18.41
C PHE A 100 0.11 4.79 -19.17
N VAL A 101 0.49 6.06 -19.13
CA VAL A 101 -0.17 7.13 -19.89
C VAL A 101 0.47 7.24 -21.25
N ASN A 102 -0.19 6.72 -22.28
CA ASN A 102 0.31 6.78 -23.65
C ASN A 102 0.01 8.14 -24.28
N THR A 103 1.06 8.80 -24.78
CA THR A 103 0.94 10.04 -25.58
C THR A 103 1.48 9.88 -27.00
N ASN A 104 1.88 8.66 -27.39
CA ASN A 104 2.62 8.38 -28.64
C ASN A 104 3.85 9.30 -28.80
N PHE A 105 4.51 9.64 -27.69
CA PHE A 105 5.61 10.59 -27.64
C PHE A 105 6.74 10.17 -28.58
N LYS A 106 7.25 11.15 -29.33
CA LYS A 106 8.47 11.01 -30.12
C LYS A 106 9.40 12.14 -29.75
N ARG A 107 10.57 11.78 -29.22
CA ARG A 107 11.58 12.76 -28.82
C ARG A 107 12.12 13.48 -30.05
N GLU A 108 12.05 14.81 -30.04
CA GLU A 108 12.62 15.64 -31.10
C GLU A 108 13.92 16.28 -30.63
N SER A 109 13.85 17.04 -29.53
CA SER A 109 14.97 17.83 -29.00
C SER A 109 15.04 17.84 -27.47
N GLN A 110 14.10 17.17 -26.79
CA GLN A 110 14.03 17.15 -25.34
C GLN A 110 15.27 16.46 -24.76
N PRO A 111 15.94 17.07 -23.76
CA PRO A 111 17.08 16.43 -23.11
C PRO A 111 16.66 15.15 -22.37
N ILE A 112 17.44 14.07 -22.54
CA ILE A 112 17.11 12.76 -21.95
C ILE A 112 17.00 12.82 -20.42
N PHE A 113 17.82 13.64 -19.76
CA PHE A 113 17.77 13.76 -18.31
C PHE A 113 16.47 14.40 -17.82
N ALA A 114 15.91 15.35 -18.59
CA ALA A 114 14.64 15.98 -18.26
C ALA A 114 13.48 14.99 -18.42
N LEU A 115 13.52 14.17 -19.46
CA LEU A 115 12.55 13.09 -19.68
C LEU A 115 12.60 12.05 -18.56
N ALA A 116 13.80 11.58 -18.19
CA ALA A 116 13.97 10.59 -17.12
C ALA A 116 13.46 11.11 -15.75
N MET A 117 13.71 12.39 -15.44
CA MET A 117 13.16 13.00 -14.22
C MET A 117 11.63 13.12 -14.24
N MET A 118 10.99 13.07 -15.41
CA MET A 118 9.54 13.24 -15.59
C MET A 118 8.83 11.94 -16.00
N GLU A 119 9.54 10.81 -15.97
CA GLU A 119 9.03 9.47 -16.27
C GLU A 119 7.87 9.09 -15.34
N PHE A 120 7.96 9.48 -14.07
CA PHE A 120 6.92 9.20 -13.06
C PHE A 120 5.55 9.79 -13.41
N LEU A 121 5.47 10.77 -14.32
CA LEU A 121 4.19 11.30 -14.80
C LEU A 121 3.45 10.35 -15.75
N ARG A 122 4.18 9.41 -16.37
CA ARG A 122 3.61 8.39 -17.26
C ARG A 122 3.19 7.13 -16.53
N LEU A 123 3.67 6.92 -15.30
CA LEU A 123 3.37 5.73 -14.49
C LEU A 123 2.54 6.15 -13.29
N ILE A 124 1.22 6.00 -13.42
CA ILE A 124 0.25 6.47 -12.42
C ILE A 124 -0.58 5.30 -11.90
N LEU A 125 -1.13 5.44 -10.70
CA LEU A 125 -2.08 4.50 -10.12
C LEU A 125 -2.89 5.26 -9.05
N PRO A 126 -4.19 4.97 -8.86
CA PRO A 126 -4.91 5.44 -7.69
C PRO A 126 -4.27 4.91 -6.39
N GLU A 127 -4.67 5.47 -5.25
CA GLU A 127 -4.25 4.99 -3.93
C GLU A 127 -4.51 3.48 -3.81
N LYS A 128 -3.49 2.71 -3.42
CA LYS A 128 -3.55 1.24 -3.38
C LYS A 128 -4.64 0.74 -2.43
N GLU A 129 -4.89 1.49 -1.36
CA GLU A 129 -5.95 1.30 -0.38
C GLU A 129 -7.34 1.24 -1.02
N SER A 130 -7.55 1.93 -2.16
CA SER A 130 -8.81 1.89 -2.90
C SER A 130 -9.02 0.59 -3.67
N LEU A 131 -7.94 -0.15 -3.96
CA LEU A 131 -7.93 -1.33 -4.83
C LEU A 131 -7.91 -2.65 -4.04
N ILE A 132 -7.33 -2.68 -2.84
CA ILE A 132 -7.24 -3.91 -2.04
C ILE A 132 -8.63 -4.44 -1.65
N PHE A 133 -8.79 -5.77 -1.58
CA PHE A 133 -10.04 -6.44 -1.24
C PHE A 133 -11.22 -6.10 -2.18
N LYS A 134 -10.95 -5.58 -3.37
CA LYS A 134 -11.96 -5.34 -4.41
C LYS A 134 -12.02 -6.49 -5.39
N SER A 135 -13.19 -6.67 -6.00
CA SER A 135 -13.31 -7.57 -7.15
C SER A 135 -12.69 -6.93 -8.39
N ASP A 136 -12.29 -7.73 -9.38
CA ASP A 136 -11.75 -7.21 -10.64
C ASP A 136 -12.72 -6.22 -11.31
N GLN A 137 -14.03 -6.48 -11.22
CA GLN A 137 -15.05 -5.57 -11.76
C GLN A 137 -15.03 -4.20 -11.05
N ASP A 138 -14.92 -4.19 -9.72
CA ASP A 138 -14.82 -2.95 -8.94
C ASP A 138 -13.51 -2.21 -9.25
N VAL A 139 -12.40 -2.95 -9.36
CA VAL A 139 -11.09 -2.39 -9.74
C VAL A 139 -11.19 -1.71 -11.10
N MET A 140 -11.76 -2.36 -12.11
CA MET A 140 -11.94 -1.77 -13.44
C MET A 140 -12.79 -0.49 -13.39
N GLY A 141 -13.82 -0.45 -12.53
CA GLY A 141 -14.62 0.75 -12.29
C GLY A 141 -13.79 1.90 -11.70
N ILE A 142 -13.00 1.62 -10.66
CA ILE A 142 -12.11 2.60 -10.01
C ILE A 142 -11.08 3.14 -11.01
N ILE A 143 -10.47 2.27 -11.80
CA ILE A 143 -9.49 2.65 -12.82
C ILE A 143 -10.13 3.53 -13.90
N SER A 144 -11.34 3.18 -14.35
CA SER A 144 -12.13 4.00 -15.28
C SER A 144 -12.33 5.43 -14.76
N ASP A 145 -12.72 5.58 -13.50
CA ASP A 145 -13.01 6.90 -12.92
C ASP A 145 -11.74 7.69 -12.62
N PHE A 146 -10.67 7.01 -12.24
CA PHE A 146 -9.34 7.60 -12.10
C PHE A 146 -8.81 8.14 -13.43
N VAL A 147 -8.93 7.36 -14.52
CA VAL A 147 -8.53 7.76 -15.88
C VAL A 147 -9.26 9.02 -16.34
N LYS A 148 -10.58 9.09 -16.14
CA LYS A 148 -11.39 10.27 -16.46
C LYS A 148 -10.90 11.50 -15.71
N SER A 149 -10.71 11.36 -14.40
CA SER A 149 -10.26 12.45 -13.53
C SER A 149 -8.87 12.94 -13.95
N HIS A 150 -7.92 12.03 -14.14
CA HIS A 150 -6.56 12.34 -14.57
C HIS A 150 -6.53 13.07 -15.92
N PHE A 151 -7.32 12.63 -16.90
CA PHE A 151 -7.41 13.30 -18.21
C PHE A 151 -7.93 14.74 -18.08
N ILE A 152 -8.97 14.96 -17.27
CA ILE A 152 -9.55 16.28 -17.02
C ILE A 152 -8.56 17.20 -16.30
N GLU A 153 -7.92 16.72 -15.24
CA GLU A 153 -6.94 17.48 -14.46
C GLU A 153 -5.75 17.94 -15.30
N ASN A 154 -5.30 17.09 -16.21
CA ASN A 154 -4.23 17.39 -17.17
C ASN A 154 -4.72 18.11 -18.43
N LYS A 155 -6.02 18.42 -18.54
CA LYS A 155 -6.62 19.09 -19.72
C LYS A 155 -6.31 18.35 -21.04
N GLY A 156 -6.19 17.02 -20.96
CA GLY A 156 -5.87 16.14 -22.08
C GLY A 156 -4.41 16.15 -22.55
N GLU A 157 -3.49 16.78 -21.81
CA GLU A 157 -2.07 16.85 -22.16
C GLU A 157 -1.18 16.55 -20.96
N LEU A 158 -0.29 15.59 -21.11
CA LEU A 158 0.69 15.26 -20.09
C LEU A 158 1.94 16.13 -20.29
N LYS A 159 2.31 16.90 -19.26
CA LYS A 159 3.45 17.82 -19.31
C LYS A 159 4.72 17.12 -19.79
N MET A 160 5.44 17.73 -20.76
CA MET A 160 6.59 17.20 -21.51
C MET A 160 6.30 16.09 -22.54
N TRP A 161 5.22 15.34 -22.37
CA TRP A 161 4.94 14.14 -23.15
C TRP A 161 3.89 14.36 -24.24
N GLY A 162 3.13 15.44 -24.16
CA GLY A 162 2.15 15.84 -25.17
C GLY A 162 0.76 15.29 -24.91
N LYS A 163 -0.07 15.24 -25.96
CA LYS A 163 -1.49 14.88 -25.85
C LYS A 163 -1.66 13.44 -25.41
N ILE A 164 -2.56 13.21 -24.46
CA ILE A 164 -2.89 11.87 -23.98
C ILE A 164 -3.75 11.19 -25.04
N ASP A 165 -3.29 10.02 -25.49
CA ASP A 165 -3.97 9.18 -26.47
C ASP A 165 -4.86 8.15 -25.76
N ASN A 166 -4.25 7.35 -24.88
CA ASN A 166 -4.91 6.30 -24.13
C ASN A 166 -4.15 5.97 -22.84
N TYR A 167 -4.73 5.08 -22.04
CA TYR A 167 -4.17 4.61 -20.77
C TYR A 167 -4.07 3.10 -20.80
N ASN A 168 -2.90 2.56 -20.49
CA ASN A 168 -2.67 1.12 -20.46
C ASN A 168 -2.54 0.65 -19.01
N TYR A 169 -3.58 -0.03 -18.51
CA TYR A 169 -3.63 -0.53 -17.15
C TYR A 169 -3.04 -1.94 -17.06
N HIS A 170 -1.89 -2.08 -16.41
CA HIS A 170 -1.29 -3.37 -16.08
C HIS A 170 -1.92 -3.91 -14.81
N HIS A 171 -2.71 -4.97 -14.96
CA HIS A 171 -3.47 -5.58 -13.89
C HIS A 171 -2.68 -6.71 -13.20
N SER A 172 -3.12 -7.08 -12.00
CA SER A 172 -2.48 -8.11 -11.17
C SER A 172 -2.50 -9.53 -11.77
N ASP A 173 -3.32 -9.77 -12.80
CA ASP A 173 -3.35 -11.01 -13.57
C ASP A 173 -2.26 -11.09 -14.65
N GLY A 174 -1.41 -10.05 -14.74
CA GLY A 174 -0.33 -9.95 -15.73
C GLY A 174 -0.80 -9.51 -17.11
N LYS A 175 -2.07 -9.11 -17.27
CA LYS A 175 -2.60 -8.57 -18.54
C LYS A 175 -2.65 -7.05 -18.50
N ALA A 176 -2.60 -6.47 -19.69
CA ALA A 176 -2.76 -5.04 -19.90
C ALA A 176 -4.16 -4.76 -20.49
N TYR A 177 -4.83 -3.73 -19.97
CA TYR A 177 -6.18 -3.33 -20.34
C TYR A 177 -6.16 -1.86 -20.77
N THR A 178 -6.56 -1.59 -22.01
CA THR A 178 -6.53 -0.22 -22.54
C THR A 178 -7.82 0.53 -22.25
N PHE A 179 -7.69 1.71 -21.66
CA PHE A 179 -8.77 2.66 -21.44
C PHE A 179 -8.61 3.86 -22.38
N ASP A 180 -9.71 4.30 -22.97
CA ASP A 180 -9.74 5.56 -23.72
C ASP A 180 -9.68 6.78 -22.77
N LYS A 181 -9.57 7.98 -23.36
CA LYS A 181 -9.57 9.26 -22.63
C LYS A 181 -10.84 9.54 -21.79
N HIS A 182 -11.90 8.75 -22.00
CA HIS A 182 -13.16 8.85 -21.28
C HIS A 182 -13.31 7.73 -20.24
N GLY A 183 -12.25 6.95 -19.99
CA GLY A 183 -12.27 5.84 -19.04
C GLY A 183 -13.07 4.62 -19.50
N ASN A 184 -13.36 4.48 -20.79
CA ASN A 184 -14.00 3.28 -21.31
C ASN A 184 -12.94 2.24 -21.68
N LEU A 185 -13.18 0.99 -21.31
CA LEU A 185 -12.34 -0.14 -21.71
C LEU A 185 -12.49 -0.40 -23.22
N VAL A 186 -11.36 -0.47 -23.93
CA VAL A 186 -11.28 -0.73 -25.37
C VAL A 186 -10.83 -2.19 -25.59
N LYS A 187 -11.70 -3.00 -26.21
CA LYS A 187 -11.45 -4.45 -26.37
C LYS A 187 -10.39 -4.81 -27.41
N ASP A 188 -10.31 -4.03 -28.49
CA ASP A 188 -9.43 -4.29 -29.63
C ASP A 188 -8.41 -3.16 -29.80
N ALA A 189 -7.85 -2.70 -28.68
CA ALA A 189 -6.83 -1.66 -28.72
C ALA A 189 -5.54 -2.21 -29.35
N PRO A 190 -4.84 -1.40 -30.18
CA PRO A 190 -3.52 -1.77 -30.65
C PRO A 190 -2.57 -1.92 -29.46
N GLU A 191 -1.61 -2.83 -29.58
CA GLU A 191 -0.56 -2.99 -28.59
C GLU A 191 0.22 -1.68 -28.45
N VAL A 192 0.32 -1.19 -27.21
CA VAL A 192 1.08 0.00 -26.88
C VAL A 192 2.49 -0.42 -26.51
N PHE A 193 3.48 0.10 -27.23
CA PHE A 193 4.88 -0.10 -26.87
C PHE A 193 5.30 0.93 -25.84
N GLU A 194 5.59 0.49 -24.62
CA GLU A 194 5.97 1.36 -23.51
C GLU A 194 7.48 1.63 -23.57
N ASP A 195 7.84 2.88 -23.88
CA ASP A 195 9.22 3.35 -23.84
C ASP A 195 9.52 4.02 -22.51
N TYR A 196 10.75 3.88 -22.01
CA TYR A 196 11.18 4.48 -20.75
C TYR A 196 12.40 5.37 -20.98
N ALA A 197 12.37 6.59 -20.44
CA ALA A 197 13.55 7.43 -20.38
C ALA A 197 14.32 7.12 -19.10
N THR A 198 15.54 6.58 -19.23
CA THR A 198 16.41 6.25 -18.10
C THR A 198 17.78 6.90 -18.24
N ILE A 199 18.38 7.30 -17.13
CA ILE A 199 19.80 7.65 -17.05
C ILE A 199 20.51 6.52 -16.31
N CYS A 200 21.50 5.90 -16.93
CA CYS A 200 22.46 5.09 -16.17
C CYS A 200 23.45 6.06 -15.52
N LEU A 201 23.46 6.07 -14.19
CA LEU A 201 24.46 6.78 -13.39
C LEU A 201 25.71 5.90 -13.20
#